data_AF-A0A944RYP7-F1
#
_entry.id   AF-A0A944RYP7-F1
#
_cell.length_a   1.000
_cell.length_b   1.000
_cell.length_c   1.000
_cell.angle_alpha   90.00
_cell.angle_beta   90.00
_cell.angle_gamma   90.00
#
_symmetry.space_group_name_H-M   'P 1'
#
loop_
_entity.id
_entity.type
_entity.pdbx_description
1 polymer ?
#
loop_
_entity_poly.entity_id
_entity_poly.type
_entity_poly.pdbx_seq_one_letter_code
_entity_poly.pdbx_strand_id
1 'polypeptide(L)' 'MERLETCVERLETGQLSLEDALAVFEQGIAASRQCAGLLDQSRKRVQVLVEKAGGEFQLEFLEPIDESEETPDTDPDDSA' A
#
# COMPACT_ATOMS: atom_id res chain seq x y z
N MET A 1 -8.33 4.44 6.82
CA MET A 1 -8.09 4.38 5.37
C MET A 1 -8.97 5.37 4.64
N GLU A 2 -10.28 5.44 4.93
CA GLU A 2 -11.25 6.38 4.33
C GLU A 2 -10.72 7.80 4.02
N ARG A 3 -10.04 8.45 4.99
CA ARG A 3 -9.49 9.80 4.76
C ARG A 3 -8.44 9.86 3.64
N LEU A 4 -7.60 8.82 3.49
CA LEU A 4 -6.62 8.74 2.42
C LEU A 4 -7.32 8.51 1.07
N GLU A 5 -8.27 7.59 1.02
CA GLU A 5 -9.07 7.27 -0.17
C GLU A 5 -9.81 8.52 -0.68
N THR A 6 -10.48 9.25 0.21
CA THR A 6 -11.14 10.52 -0.16
C THR A 6 -10.15 11.57 -0.66
N CYS A 7 -8.91 11.61 -0.13
CA CYS A 7 -7.89 12.54 -0.65
C CYS A 7 -7.46 12.14 -2.06
N VAL A 8 -7.26 10.84 -2.32
CA VAL A 8 -6.90 10.31 -3.65
C VAL A 8 -8.01 10.61 -4.65
N GLU A 9 -9.25 10.24 -4.35
CA GLU A 9 -10.41 10.49 -5.21
C GLU A 9 -10.52 11.97 -5.59
N ARG A 10 -10.37 12.87 -4.60
CA ARG A 10 -10.43 14.31 -4.84
C ARG A 10 -9.32 14.81 -5.76
N LEU A 11 -8.09 14.30 -5.60
CA LEU A 11 -6.97 14.67 -6.45
C LEU A 11 -7.15 14.14 -7.88
N GLU A 12 -7.69 12.93 -8.05
CA GLU A 12 -7.94 12.30 -9.35
C GLU A 12 -9.04 13.02 -10.15
N THR A 13 -9.98 13.70 -9.50
CA THR A 13 -11.01 14.47 -10.21
C THR A 13 -10.44 15.61 -11.08
N GLY A 14 -9.26 16.14 -10.74
CA GLY A 14 -8.63 17.26 -11.45
C GLY A 14 -9.39 18.60 -11.37
N GLN A 15 -10.43 18.71 -10.53
CA GLN A 15 -11.29 19.90 -10.43
C GLN A 15 -10.83 20.91 -9.37
N LEU A 16 -9.72 20.62 -8.67
CA LEU A 16 -9.22 21.45 -7.59
C LEU A 16 -8.36 22.60 -8.13
N SER A 17 -8.42 23.75 -7.45
CA SER A 17 -7.40 24.78 -7.62
C SER A 17 -6.04 24.26 -7.15
N LEU A 18 -4.94 24.90 -7.56
CA LEU A 18 -3.59 24.50 -7.14
C LEU A 18 -3.44 24.54 -5.61
N GLU A 19 -3.97 25.58 -4.96
CA GLU A 19 -3.92 25.73 -3.51
C GLU A 19 -4.72 24.62 -2.81
N ASP A 20 -5.90 24.30 -3.31
CA ASP A 20 -6.73 23.21 -2.77
C ASP A 20 -6.08 21.84 -3.00
N ALA A 21 -5.48 21.61 -4.16
CA ALA A 21 -4.78 20.38 -4.48
C ALA A 21 -3.59 20.15 -3.54
N LEU A 22 -2.82 21.21 -3.25
CA LEU A 22 -1.72 21.14 -2.27
C LEU A 22 -2.24 20.82 -0.86
N ALA A 23 -3.31 21.48 -0.43
CA ALA A 23 -3.90 21.21 0.88
C ALA A 23 -4.45 19.77 1.01
N VAL A 24 -5.05 19.22 -0.05
CA VAL A 24 -5.52 17.83 -0.08
C VAL A 24 -4.34 16.86 -0.11
N PHE A 25 -3.29 17.17 -0.85
CA PHE A 25 -2.08 16.36 -0.90
C PHE A 25 -1.40 16.24 0.47
N GLU A 26 -1.22 17.35 1.19
CA GLU A 26 -0.65 17.34 2.54
C GLU A 26 -1.49 16.49 3.51
N GLN A 27 -2.82 16.59 3.41
CA GLN A 27 -3.74 15.75 4.19
C GLN A 27 -3.61 14.27 3.81
N GLY A 28 -3.45 13.95 2.53
CA GLY A 28 -3.20 12.59 2.05
C GLY A 28 -1.90 12.02 2.60
N ILE A 29 -0.80 12.79 2.59
CA ILE A 29 0.48 12.37 3.19
C ILE A 29 0.33 12.11 4.69
N ALA A 30 -0.36 12.99 5.41
CA ALA A 30 -0.60 12.79 6.84
C ALA A 30 -1.43 11.53 7.10
N ALA A 31 -2.49 11.29 6.32
CA ALA A 31 -3.34 10.10 6.43
C ALA A 31 -2.58 8.80 6.09
N SER A 32 -1.72 8.83 5.07
CA SER A 32 -0.86 7.71 4.69
C SER A 32 0.10 7.33 5.83
N ARG A 33 0.78 8.31 6.43
CA ARG A 33 1.66 8.09 7.59
C ARG A 33 0.92 7.48 8.78
N GLN A 34 -0.32 7.93 9.04
CA GLN A 34 -1.15 7.35 10.09
C GLN A 34 -1.50 5.89 9.80
N CYS A 35 -1.85 5.54 8.56
CA CYS A 35 -2.15 4.16 8.18
C CYS A 35 -0.92 3.26 8.34
N ALA A 36 0.26 3.72 7.92
CA ALA A 36 1.51 3.00 8.13
C ALA A 36 1.79 2.73 9.61
N GLY A 37 1.57 3.72 10.48
CA GLY A 37 1.71 3.56 11.93
C GLY A 37 0.73 2.55 12.54
N LEU A 38 -0.52 2.53 12.05
CA LEU A 38 -1.53 1.56 12.50
C LEU A 38 -1.17 0.13 12.09
N LEU A 39 -0.65 -0.04 10.87
CA LEU A 39 -0.15 -1.33 10.40
C LEU A 39 1.02 -1.82 11.26
N ASP A 40 1.97 -0.95 11.59
CA ASP A 40 3.11 -1.30 12.45
C ASP A 40 2.67 -1.70 13.87
N GLN A 41 1.73 -0.97 14.47
CA GLN A 41 1.15 -1.36 15.76
C GLN A 41 0.44 -2.70 15.70
N SER A 42 -0.38 -2.91 14.67
CA SER A 42 -1.15 -4.14 14.49
C SER A 42 -0.21 -5.33 14.32
N ARG A 43 0.84 -5.16 13.52
CA ARG A 43 1.93 -6.11 13.35
C ARG A 43 2.60 -6.49 14.67
N LYS A 44 3.03 -5.50 15.46
CA LYS A 44 3.64 -5.74 16.79
C LYS A 44 2.72 -6.52 17.71
N ARG A 45 1.42 -6.19 17.69
CA ARG A 45 0.42 -6.87 18.50
C ARG A 45 0.25 -8.33 18.08
N VAL A 46 0.23 -8.62 16.78
CA VAL A 46 0.19 -9.99 16.25
C VAL A 46 1.44 -10.76 16.67
N GLN A 47 2.62 -10.17 16.52
CA GLN A 47 3.88 -10.81 16.91
C GLN A 47 3.86 -11.26 18.39
N VAL A 48 3.48 -10.37 19.30
CA VAL A 48 3.38 -10.70 20.74
C VAL A 48 2.39 -11.84 21.01
N LEU A 49 1.28 -11.88 20.27
CA LEU A 49 0.28 -12.95 20.41
C LEU A 49 0.81 -14.30 19.90
N VAL A 50 1.55 -14.31 18.79
CA VAL A 50 2.15 -15.52 18.21
C VAL A 50 3.25 -16.07 19.12
N GLU A 51 4.14 -15.20 19.62
CA GLU A 51 5.18 -15.58 20.60
C GLU A 51 4.55 -16.21 21.86
N LYS A 52 3.46 -15.64 22.38
CA LYS A 52 2.72 -16.20 23.52
C LYS A 52 2.04 -17.54 23.23
N ALA A 53 1.65 -17.78 21.98
CA ALA A 53 1.07 -19.04 21.54
C ALA A 53 2.12 -20.13 21.26
N GLY A 54 3.41 -19.82 21.40
CA GLY A 54 4.51 -20.76 21.18
C GLY A 54 4.84 -21.02 19.71
N GLY A 55 4.38 -20.16 18.81
CA GLY A 55 4.71 -20.20 17.37
C GLY A 55 5.77 -19.16 16.99
N GLU A 56 6.34 -19.31 15.80
CA GLU A 56 7.18 -18.28 15.18
C GLU A 56 6.35 -17.40 14.23
N PHE A 57 6.60 -16.09 14.25
CA PHE A 57 6.00 -15.12 13.32
C PHE A 57 7.11 -14.46 12.51
N GLN A 58 7.06 -14.60 11.18
CA GLN A 58 7.96 -13.90 10.26
C GLN A 58 7.14 -13.02 9.33
N LEU A 59 7.63 -11.80 9.11
CA LEU A 59 7.09 -10.89 8.12
C LEU A 59 8.05 -10.83 6.95
N GLU A 60 7.54 -11.12 5.77
CA GLU A 60 8.21 -10.76 4.52
C GLU A 60 7.71 -9.40 4.06
N PHE A 61 8.63 -8.54 3.64
CA PHE A 61 8.28 -7.32 2.96
C PHE A 61 7.90 -7.73 1.53
N LEU A 62 6.63 -7.56 1.16
CA LEU A 62 6.23 -7.73 -0.22
C LEU A 62 6.90 -6.62 -1.01
N GLU A 63 7.82 -6.99 -1.90
CA GLU A 63 8.36 -6.03 -2.86
C GLU A 63 7.20 -5.45 -3.66
N PRO A 64 7.23 -4.13 -3.97
CA PRO A 64 6.20 -3.53 -4.80
C PRO A 64 6.15 -4.29 -6.12
N ILE A 65 4.96 -4.78 -6.47
CA ILE A 65 4.71 -5.42 -7.75
C ILE A 65 4.99 -4.35 -8.80
N ASP A 66 6.09 -4.51 -9.54
CA ASP A 66 6.40 -3.65 -10.65
C ASP A 66 5.43 -3.99 -11.78
N GLU A 67 4.42 -3.14 -12.00
CA GLU A 67 3.43 -3.30 -13.07
C GLU A 67 4.04 -3.24 -14.48
N SER A 68 5.37 -3.05 -14.60
CA SER A 68 6.11 -3.11 -15.87
C SER A 68 6.62 -4.49 -16.27
N GLU A 69 6.43 -5.54 -15.45
CA GLU A 69 6.67 -6.92 -15.89
C GLU A 69 5.52 -7.42 -16.77
N GLU A 70 5.55 -7.00 -18.03
CA GLU A 70 4.88 -7.70 -19.13
C GLU A 70 5.38 -9.15 -19.13
N THR A 71 4.50 -10.09 -18.77
CA THR A 71 4.82 -11.53 -18.82
C THR A 71 5.36 -11.84 -20.21
N PRO A 72 6.55 -12.47 -20.36
CA PRO A 72 6.98 -12.90 -21.67
C PRO A 72 5.92 -13.86 -22.21
N ASP A 73 5.26 -13.49 -23.31
CA ASP A 73 4.49 -14.40 -24.14
C ASP A 73 5.39 -15.60 -24.41
N THR A 74 5.17 -16.67 -23.67
CA THR A 74 5.83 -17.95 -23.94
C THR A 74 5.01 -18.55 -25.06
N ASP A 75 5.37 -18.21 -26.29
CA ASP A 75 4.83 -18.86 -27.48
C ASP A 75 5.00 -20.38 -27.32
N PRO A 76 3.91 -21.18 -27.31
CA PRO A 76 3.97 -22.60 -27.07
C PRO A 76 4.27 -23.39 -28.36
N ASP A 77 5.06 -22.84 -29.27
CA ASP A 77 5.34 -23.47 -30.56
C ASP A 77 6.82 -23.34 -30.98
N ASP A 78 7.69 -24.02 -30.21
CA ASP A 78 8.89 -24.62 -30.81
C ASP A 78 8.88 -26.12 -30.47
N SER A 79 7.86 -26.79 -31.02
CA SER A 79 7.86 -28.23 -31.22
C SER A 79 8.29 -28.52 -32.66
N ALA A 80 9.58 -28.76 -32.89
CA ALA A 80 10.08 -29.48 -34.06
C ALA A 80 11.41 -30.20 -33.77
#